data_AF-G9EJX4-F1
#
_entry.id   AF-G9EJX4-F1
#
_cell.length_a   1.000
_cell.length_b   1.000
_cell.length_c   1.000
_cell.angle_alpha   90.00
_cell.angle_beta   90.00
_cell.angle_gamma   90.00
#
_symmetry.space_group_name_H-M   'P 1'
#
loop_
_entity.id
_entity.type
_entity.pdbx_description
1 polymer ?
#
loop_
_entity_poly.entity_id
_entity_poly.type
_entity_poly.pdbx_seq_one_letter_code
_entity_poly.pdbx_strand_id
1 'polypeptide(L)'
;MAYALPCQIFYSDIFQIIDAGPSVRRSVLDWGLFHVKPNYLILLKEYKRVLKHRNALLKKTAPYAHFVPWDKQLSHLAEQLDRLRKDYFARWEQEFITVLSALSDLTCQINYFKGWDKKIQVRT
;
A
#
# COMPACT_ATOMS: atom_id res chain seq x y z
N MET A 1 -31.62 -0.90 21.60
CA MET A 1 -30.27 -1.30 22.06
C MET A 1 -29.69 -2.22 20.98
N ALA A 2 -28.87 -1.71 20.08
CA ALA A 2 -28.33 -2.51 18.97
C ALA A 2 -26.96 -3.08 19.36
N TYR A 3 -26.92 -4.38 19.61
CA TYR A 3 -25.68 -5.14 19.72
C TYR A 3 -25.04 -5.20 18.32
N ALA A 4 -23.94 -4.48 18.10
CA ALA A 4 -23.15 -4.62 16.89
C ALA A 4 -22.44 -5.99 16.93
N LEU A 5 -23.01 -6.98 16.23
CA LEU A 5 -22.32 -8.25 16.00
C LEU A 5 -21.07 -7.99 15.16
N PRO A 6 -19.91 -8.59 15.47
CA PRO A 6 -18.75 -8.55 14.59
C PRO A 6 -19.10 -9.33 13.31
N CYS A 7 -19.56 -8.63 12.29
CA CYS A 7 -19.80 -9.18 10.96
C CYS A 7 -18.49 -9.15 10.17
N GLN A 8 -17.94 -10.32 9.89
CA GLN A 8 -16.85 -10.47 8.93
C GLN A 8 -17.45 -10.70 7.54
N ILE A 9 -17.39 -9.67 6.69
CA ILE A 9 -17.85 -9.76 5.30
C ILE A 9 -16.79 -10.49 4.50
N PHE A 10 -17.08 -11.72 4.08
CA PHE A 10 -16.30 -12.41 3.05
C PHE A 10 -16.69 -11.84 1.69
N TYR A 11 -15.85 -10.96 1.13
CA TYR A 11 -16.05 -10.45 -0.22
C TYR A 11 -15.81 -11.57 -1.24
N SER A 12 -16.75 -11.77 -2.18
CA SER A 12 -16.62 -12.72 -3.30
C SER A 12 -15.37 -12.47 -4.14
N ASP A 13 -14.87 -11.24 -4.15
CA ASP A 13 -13.68 -10.80 -4.88
C ASP A 13 -12.36 -11.09 -4.14
N ILE A 14 -12.36 -11.75 -2.97
CA ILE A 14 -11.13 -12.09 -2.25
C ILE A 14 -10.19 -12.97 -3.10
N PHE A 15 -10.73 -13.82 -3.98
CA PHE A 15 -9.94 -14.61 -4.92
C PHE A 15 -9.11 -13.74 -5.88
N GLN A 16 -9.57 -12.51 -6.17
CA GLN A 16 -8.82 -11.55 -6.97
C GLN A 16 -7.49 -11.16 -6.31
N ILE A 17 -7.28 -11.38 -5.01
CA ILE A 17 -5.96 -11.12 -4.39
C ILE A 17 -4.89 -12.02 -5.04
N ILE A 18 -5.25 -13.25 -5.40
CA ILE A 18 -4.36 -14.24 -6.00
C ILE A 18 -4.16 -13.92 -7.48
N ASP A 19 -5.26 -13.73 -8.22
CA ASP A 19 -5.22 -13.62 -9.69
C ASP A 19 -5.07 -12.19 -10.23
N ALA A 20 -5.39 -11.15 -9.45
CA ALA A 20 -5.44 -9.79 -9.97
C ALA A 20 -4.09 -9.08 -10.00
N GLY A 21 -4.02 -8.01 -10.78
CA GLY A 21 -2.81 -7.21 -10.91
C GLY A 21 -2.42 -6.42 -9.65
N PRO A 22 -1.25 -5.76 -9.67
CA PRO A 22 -0.72 -5.01 -8.52
C PRO A 22 -1.64 -3.92 -7.95
N SER A 23 -2.60 -3.40 -8.73
CA SER A 23 -3.57 -2.41 -8.25
C SER A 23 -4.51 -2.98 -7.18
N VAL A 24 -5.03 -4.19 -7.41
CA VAL A 24 -5.99 -4.84 -6.51
C VAL A 24 -5.29 -5.26 -5.22
N ARG A 25 -4.14 -5.95 -5.31
CA ARG A 25 -3.34 -6.33 -4.14
C ARG A 25 -2.95 -5.13 -3.26
N ARG A 26 -2.58 -4.00 -3.87
CA ARG A 26 -2.30 -2.76 -3.12
C ARG A 26 -3.54 -2.22 -2.42
N SER A 27 -4.70 -2.27 -3.07
CA SER A 27 -5.95 -1.77 -2.48
C SER A 27 -6.36 -2.57 -1.25
N VAL A 28 -6.15 -3.89 -1.27
CA VAL A 28 -6.39 -4.78 -0.12
C VAL A 28 -5.46 -4.43 1.04
N LEU A 29 -4.16 -4.27 0.76
CA LEU A 29 -3.17 -3.87 1.77
C LEU A 29 -3.52 -2.50 2.37
N ASP A 30 -3.84 -1.53 1.53
CA ASP A 30 -4.19 -0.16 1.93
C ASP A 30 -5.49 -0.14 2.76
N TRP A 31 -6.45 -1.02 2.45
CA TRP A 31 -7.69 -1.17 3.22
C TRP A 31 -7.42 -1.74 4.62
N GLY A 32 -6.59 -2.77 4.74
CA GLY A 32 -6.17 -3.31 6.04
C GLY A 32 -5.46 -2.25 6.91
N LEU A 33 -4.59 -1.45 6.30
CA LEU A 33 -3.89 -0.36 6.99
C LEU A 33 -4.80 0.79 7.43
N PHE A 34 -5.84 1.11 6.64
CA PHE A 34 -6.80 2.14 7.00
C PHE A 34 -7.48 1.84 8.34
N HIS A 35 -7.93 0.60 8.54
CA HIS A 35 -8.61 0.20 9.79
C HIS A 35 -7.70 0.28 11.02
N VAL A 36 -6.38 0.17 10.83
CA VAL A 36 -5.41 0.09 11.94
C VAL A 36 -4.74 1.44 12.24
N LYS A 37 -4.59 2.32 11.25
CA LYS A 37 -3.81 3.58 11.37
C LYS A 37 -4.59 4.77 10.80
N PRO A 38 -5.25 5.60 11.63
CA PRO A 38 -6.02 6.76 11.17
C PRO A 38 -5.21 7.73 10.29
N ASN A 39 -3.92 7.91 10.60
CA ASN A 39 -3.02 8.80 9.85
C ASN A 39 -2.67 8.28 8.44
N TYR A 40 -2.91 7.00 8.16
CA TYR A 40 -2.56 6.38 6.89
C TYR A 40 -3.35 6.98 5.71
N LEU A 41 -4.65 7.22 5.89
CA LEU A 41 -5.46 7.81 4.82
C LEU A 41 -5.06 9.25 4.49
N ILE A 42 -4.73 10.04 5.51
CA ILE A 42 -4.26 11.41 5.32
C ILE A 42 -2.99 11.39 4.47
N LEU A 43 -2.04 10.54 4.85
CA LEU A 43 -0.78 10.35 4.13
C LEU A 43 -1.01 9.86 2.68
N LEU A 44 -1.89 8.88 2.49
CA LEU A 44 -2.23 8.33 1.17
C LEU A 44 -2.93 9.36 0.27
N LYS A 45 -3.80 10.20 0.84
CA LYS A 45 -4.47 11.29 0.14
C LYS A 45 -3.48 12.34 -0.33
N GLU A 46 -2.57 12.77 0.55
CA GLU A 46 -1.50 13.72 0.21
C GLU A 46 -0.57 13.15 -0.86
N TYR A 47 -0.18 11.87 -0.75
CA TYR A 47 0.62 11.19 -1.77
C TYR A 47 -0.06 11.22 -3.16
N LYS A 48 -1.35 10.84 -3.22
CA LYS A 48 -2.13 10.86 -4.48
C LYS A 48 -2.25 12.27 -5.05
N ARG A 49 -2.41 13.30 -4.20
CA ARG A 49 -2.47 14.70 -4.60
C ARG A 49 -1.16 15.17 -5.24
N VAL A 50 -0.03 14.95 -4.57
CA VAL A 50 1.32 15.28 -5.08
C VAL A 50 1.61 14.56 -6.39
N LEU A 51 1.30 13.26 -6.47
CA LEU A 51 1.47 12.48 -7.69
C LEU A 51 0.64 13.06 -8.85
N LYS A 52 -0.59 13.50 -8.59
CA LYS A 52 -1.43 14.14 -9.61
C LYS A 52 -0.83 15.45 -10.11
N HIS A 53 -0.27 16.28 -9.23
CA HIS A 53 0.42 17.51 -9.63
C HIS A 53 1.65 17.22 -10.50
N ARG A 54 2.50 16.28 -10.09
CA ARG A 54 3.65 15.82 -10.89
C ARG A 54 3.22 15.31 -12.26
N ASN A 55 2.19 14.46 -12.32
CA ASN A 55 1.68 13.92 -13.59
C ASN A 55 1.05 15.01 -14.48
N ALA A 56 0.48 16.06 -13.90
CA ALA A 56 0.00 17.21 -14.67
C ALA A 56 1.16 18.00 -15.29
N LEU A 57 2.30 18.13 -14.60
CA LEU A 57 3.51 18.74 -15.17
C LEU A 57 4.09 17.90 -16.32
N LEU A 58 4.09 16.57 -16.19
CA LEU A 58 4.50 15.67 -17.28
C LEU A 58 3.64 15.88 -18.52
N LYS A 59 2.32 15.94 -18.37
CA LYS A 59 1.38 16.17 -19.48
C LYS A 59 1.58 17.52 -20.18
N LYS A 60 2.12 18.51 -19.46
CA LYS A 60 2.40 19.85 -19.99
C LYS A 60 3.84 20.00 -20.49
N THR A 61 4.65 18.95 -20.45
CA THR A 61 6.07 18.98 -20.83
C THR A 61 6.83 20.12 -20.14
N ALA A 62 6.54 20.33 -18.86
CA ALA A 62 7.13 21.43 -18.10
C ALA A 62 8.67 21.27 -17.96
N PRO A 63 9.43 22.35 -17.70
CA PRO A 63 10.85 22.25 -17.40
C PRO A 63 11.13 21.45 -16.13
N TYR A 64 12.27 20.74 -16.09
CA TYR A 64 12.67 19.87 -14.97
C TYR A 64 12.65 20.56 -13.60
N ALA A 65 13.02 21.85 -13.54
CA ALA A 65 13.02 22.65 -12.32
C ALA A 65 11.66 22.66 -11.59
N HIS A 66 10.54 22.55 -12.33
CA HIS A 66 9.21 22.51 -11.73
C HIS A 66 8.90 21.18 -11.04
N PHE A 67 9.60 20.09 -11.37
CA PHE A 67 9.38 18.76 -10.78
C PHE A 67 10.08 18.60 -9.44
N VAL A 68 11.24 19.25 -9.25
CA VAL A 68 12.08 19.16 -8.04
C VAL A 68 11.29 19.22 -6.71
N PRO A 69 10.41 20.21 -6.46
CA PRO A 69 9.66 20.27 -5.20
C PRO A 69 8.69 19.09 -5.05
N TRP A 70 8.03 18.68 -6.14
CA TRP A 70 7.09 17.56 -6.11
C TRP A 70 7.79 16.22 -5.96
N ASP A 71 8.96 16.04 -6.56
CA ASP A 71 9.75 14.82 -6.44
C ASP A 71 10.25 14.64 -4.99
N LYS A 72 10.74 15.70 -4.36
CA LYS A 72 11.14 15.69 -2.95
C LYS A 72 9.95 15.34 -2.03
N GLN A 73 8.80 15.98 -2.25
CA GLN A 73 7.61 15.71 -1.45
C GLN A 73 7.07 14.29 -1.70
N LEU A 74 7.05 13.83 -2.95
CA LEU A 74 6.57 12.51 -3.32
C LEU A 74 7.46 11.42 -2.72
N SER A 75 8.78 11.59 -2.75
CA SER A 75 9.75 10.69 -2.12
C SER A 75 9.51 10.59 -0.61
N HIS A 76 9.38 11.73 0.07
CA HIS A 76 9.15 11.75 1.52
C HIS A 76 7.82 11.06 1.92
N LEU A 77 6.74 11.31 1.18
CA LEU A 77 5.45 10.66 1.41
C LEU A 77 5.49 9.16 1.08
N ALA A 78 6.20 8.78 0.01
CA ALA A 78 6.36 7.39 -0.39
C ALA A 78 7.09 6.57 0.67
N GLU A 79 8.16 7.11 1.26
CA GLU A 79 8.89 6.42 2.32
C GLU A 79 8.05 6.18 3.57
N GLN A 80 7.23 7.15 3.95
CA GLN A 80 6.33 7.00 5.09
C GLN A 80 5.27 5.91 4.81
N LEU A 81 4.69 5.90 3.61
CA LEU A 81 3.73 4.87 3.20
C LEU A 81 4.39 3.49 3.16
N ASP A 82 5.63 3.40 2.66
CA ASP A 82 6.39 2.15 2.58
C ASP A 82 6.66 1.56 3.96
N ARG A 83 7.08 2.39 4.93
CA ARG A 83 7.29 1.94 6.31
C ARG A 83 6.00 1.35 6.91
N LEU A 84 4.91 2.10 6.83
CA LEU A 84 3.61 1.63 7.34
C LEU A 84 3.14 0.34 6.66
N ARG A 85 3.32 0.25 5.33
CA ARG A 85 2.99 -0.95 4.56
C ARG A 85 3.82 -2.16 4.95
N LYS A 86 5.13 -1.99 5.12
CA LYS A 86 6.04 -3.06 5.56
C LYS A 86 5.69 -3.55 6.95
N ASP A 87 5.50 -2.65 7.90
CA ASP A 87 5.21 -3.01 9.29
C ASP A 87 3.90 -3.78 9.41
N TYR A 88 2.88 -3.39 8.64
CA TYR A 88 1.62 -4.10 8.58
C TYR A 88 1.79 -5.45 7.87
N PHE A 89 2.48 -5.48 6.72
CA PHE A 89 2.69 -6.69 5.95
C PHE A 89 3.43 -7.77 6.75
N ALA A 90 4.46 -7.38 7.53
CA ALA A 90 5.19 -8.33 8.36
C ALA A 90 4.28 -9.05 9.36
N ARG A 91 3.31 -8.33 9.94
CA ARG A 91 2.31 -8.96 10.84
C ARG A 91 1.37 -9.86 10.06
N TRP A 92 0.88 -9.37 8.92
CA TRP A 92 -0.01 -10.14 8.06
C TRP A 92 0.63 -11.44 7.56
N GLU A 93 1.92 -11.42 7.23
CA GLU A 93 2.69 -12.61 6.83
C GLU A 93 2.72 -13.67 7.94
N GLN A 94 2.98 -13.27 9.18
CA GLN A 94 2.97 -14.21 10.31
C GLN A 94 1.59 -14.84 10.49
N GLU A 95 0.54 -14.02 10.51
CA GLU A 95 -0.85 -14.51 10.64
C GLU A 95 -1.26 -15.41 9.47
N PHE A 96 -0.83 -15.06 8.24
CA PHE A 96 -1.10 -15.86 7.05
C PHE A 96 -0.50 -17.26 7.17
N ILE A 97 0.76 -17.36 7.63
CA ILE A 97 1.44 -18.65 7.83
C ILE A 97 0.74 -19.45 8.91
N THR A 98 0.41 -18.83 10.05
CA THR A 98 -0.28 -19.50 11.16
C THR A 98 -1.63 -20.06 10.71
N VAL A 99 -2.46 -19.26 10.04
CA VAL A 99 -3.78 -19.70 9.57
C VAL A 99 -3.65 -20.77 8.48
N LEU A 100 -2.72 -20.63 7.54
CA LEU A 100 -2.53 -21.61 6.47
C LEU A 100 -2.14 -22.97 7.03
N SER A 101 -1.22 -23.01 8.00
CA SER A 101 -0.79 -24.27 8.64
C SER A 101 -1.92 -24.99 9.41
N ALA A 102 -2.92 -24.25 9.88
CA ALA A 102 -4.08 -24.83 10.54
C ALA A 102 -5.11 -25.39 9.55
N LEU A 103 -5.07 -24.93 8.29
CA LEU A 103 -6.04 -25.30 7.25
C LEU A 103 -5.49 -26.31 6.23
N SER A 104 -4.17 -26.38 6.03
CA SER A 104 -3.55 -27.25 5.04
C SER A 104 -2.06 -27.46 5.28
N ASP A 105 -1.50 -28.52 4.71
CA ASP A 105 -0.04 -28.79 4.69
C ASP A 105 0.71 -28.03 3.57
N LEU A 106 0.05 -27.07 2.91
CA LEU A 106 0.64 -26.31 1.83
C LEU A 106 1.71 -25.35 2.37
N THR A 107 2.85 -25.31 1.68
CA THR A 107 3.87 -24.29 1.92
C THR A 107 3.65 -23.11 0.97
N CYS A 108 3.32 -21.95 1.54
CA CYS A 108 3.12 -20.73 0.78
C CYS A 108 3.83 -19.57 1.48
N GLN A 109 4.33 -18.63 0.69
CA GLN A 109 4.98 -17.41 1.17
C GLN A 109 4.40 -16.21 0.43
N ILE A 110 4.20 -15.12 1.16
CA ILE A 110 3.80 -13.84 0.60
C ILE A 110 4.94 -12.85 0.75
N ASN A 111 5.20 -12.06 -0.29
CA ASN A 111 6.31 -11.12 -0.30
C ASN A 111 5.85 -9.70 -0.61
N TYR A 112 6.37 -8.73 0.13
CA TYR A 112 6.13 -7.31 -0.12
C TYR A 112 7.24 -6.68 -0.97
N PHE A 113 6.85 -6.09 -2.08
CA PHE A 113 7.74 -5.33 -2.96
C PHE A 113 7.28 -3.88 -3.07
N LYS A 114 8.14 -2.95 -2.69
CA LYS A 114 7.94 -1.52 -2.94
C LYS A 114 8.08 -1.22 -4.44
N GLY A 115 7.35 -0.22 -4.93
CA GLY A 115 7.26 0.09 -6.35
C GLY A 115 8.48 0.79 -6.97
N TRP A 116 9.58 0.96 -6.24
CA TRP A 116 10.83 1.56 -6.72
C TRP A 116 12.02 0.70 -6.33
N ASP A 117 13.06 0.71 -7.17
CA ASP A 117 14.23 -0.15 -7.02
C ASP A 117 14.93 0.08 -5.66
N LYS A 118 15.40 -1.00 -5.03
CA LYS A 118 16.13 -0.92 -3.75
C LYS A 118 17.43 -0.12 -3.89
N LYS A 119 17.99 -0.06 -5.10
CA LYS A 119 19.26 0.64 -5.41
C LYS A 119 19.13 2.15 -5.54
N ILE A 120 17.91 2.69 -5.66
CA ILE A 120 17.68 4.13 -5.78
C ILE A 120 17.30 4.66 -4.39
N GLN A 121 18.31 4.85 -3.53
CA GLN A 121 18.15 5.80 -2.42
C GLN A 121 18.12 7.20 -3.05
N VAL A 122 17.00 7.89 -2.84
CA VAL A 122 16.80 9.25 -3.36
C VAL A 122 17.87 10.12 -2.71
N ARG A 123 18.81 10.62 -3.52
CA ARG A 123 19.83 11.57 -3.06
C ARG A 123 19.10 12.83 -2.57
N THR A 124 19.25 13.10 -1.27
CA THR A 124 18.78 14.30 -0.57
C THR A 124 19.38 15.56 -1.15
#